data_AF-A0AAD7SIZ5-F1
#
_entry.id   AF-A0AAD7SIZ5-F1
#
_cell.length_a   1.000
_cell.length_b   1.000
_cell.length_c   1.000
_cell.angle_alpha   90.00
_cell.angle_beta   90.00
_cell.angle_gamma   90.00
#
_symmetry.space_group_name_H-M   'P 1'
#
loop_
_entity.id
_entity.type
_entity.pdbx_description
1 polymer ?
#
loop_
_entity_poly.entity_id
_entity_poly.type
_entity_poly.pdbx_seq_one_letter_code
_entity_poly.pdbx_strand_id
1 'polypeptide(L)'
;MERIAAQRWVISSRDACCLRQQTELIQSQRSDPLCLCFDLRFANLRFPRKSGVPSVAKTHARRVNVFTSSASFPLFAMASLFPQYSAVSSNFVSLFPDVGGGYFLPRLQGKLGLFLALTGFRLKGRDVLRAGVASHFVDSQKITALEKDLVNLKSPSFEDVTGVLESYQTQSSVDKDKPFILEQHMDAINRLFEADSVEGIIDNLEQDGSSFAQKQAETLSKMSPTSMKLTFRQLRAGAGMSLKDVLVMEYRLTQSCMRGQDFYEGVRAVLIDKDHSPVWSPSTLEGVTEAYLDDCFRPLGEQDLRL
;
A
#
# COMPACT_ATOMS: atom_id res chain seq x y z
N MET A 1 -7.69 42.35 -24.82
CA MET A 1 -7.51 41.16 -25.69
C MET A 1 -6.02 40.99 -25.91
N GLU A 2 -5.33 40.26 -25.04
CA GLU A 2 -3.91 39.92 -25.24
C GLU A 2 -3.69 38.45 -24.93
N ARG A 3 -3.03 37.76 -25.87
CA ARG A 3 -2.64 36.36 -25.85
C ARG A 3 -1.34 36.23 -25.06
N ILE A 4 -1.23 35.25 -24.16
CA ILE A 4 0.04 34.83 -23.56
C ILE A 4 0.35 33.39 -23.97
N ALA A 5 1.60 33.21 -24.41
CA ALA A 5 2.16 32.07 -25.10
C ALA A 5 2.48 30.86 -24.20
N ALA A 6 2.42 29.67 -24.78
CA ALA A 6 2.88 28.42 -24.19
C ALA A 6 4.42 28.33 -24.23
N GLN A 7 5.07 28.20 -23.07
CA GLN A 7 6.48 27.84 -22.97
C GLN A 7 6.65 26.33 -22.75
N ARG A 8 7.51 25.75 -23.59
CA ARG A 8 7.86 24.33 -23.69
C ARG A 8 9.11 24.10 -22.85
N TRP A 9 9.04 23.27 -21.82
CA TRP A 9 10.22 22.84 -21.07
C TRP A 9 10.80 21.56 -21.70
N VAL A 10 12.03 21.66 -22.21
CA VAL A 10 12.88 20.54 -22.66
C VAL A 10 13.91 20.30 -21.56
N ILE A 11 13.91 19.13 -20.94
CA ILE A 11 14.95 18.72 -19.98
C ILE A 11 16.05 17.97 -20.74
N SER A 12 17.30 18.41 -20.52
CA SER A 12 18.53 17.98 -21.20
C SER A 12 19.02 16.59 -20.76
N SER A 13 19.74 15.93 -21.66
CA SER A 13 19.88 14.48 -21.83
C SER A 13 21.11 13.82 -21.17
N ARG A 14 21.57 14.26 -19.99
CA ARG A 14 22.83 13.70 -19.40
C ARG A 14 22.72 12.82 -18.15
N ASP A 15 21.58 12.76 -17.46
CA ASP A 15 21.44 11.91 -16.24
C ASP A 15 20.61 10.63 -16.45
N ALA A 16 20.25 10.31 -17.71
CA ALA A 16 19.37 9.19 -18.05
C ALA A 16 20.11 7.93 -18.55
N CYS A 17 21.29 7.62 -17.98
CA CYS A 17 22.08 6.44 -18.40
C CYS A 17 21.68 5.17 -17.61
N CYS A 18 21.39 5.27 -16.31
CA CYS A 18 21.15 4.09 -15.47
C CYS A 18 19.74 3.46 -15.67
N LEU A 19 18.73 4.28 -15.95
CA LEU A 19 17.35 3.82 -16.23
C LEU A 19 17.19 3.21 -17.64
N ARG A 20 18.15 3.43 -18.54
CA ARG A 20 18.06 2.98 -19.94
C ARG A 20 18.33 1.48 -20.08
N GLN A 21 19.25 0.92 -19.28
CA GLN A 21 19.55 -0.52 -19.31
C GLN A 21 18.41 -1.41 -18.78
N GLN A 22 17.60 -0.94 -17.83
CA GLN A 22 16.42 -1.68 -17.37
C GLN A 22 15.27 -1.67 -18.39
N THR A 23 15.23 -0.67 -19.27
CA THR A 23 14.14 -0.51 -20.25
C THR A 23 14.40 -1.32 -21.53
N GLU A 24 15.66 -1.45 -21.96
CA GLU A 24 16.03 -2.17 -23.20
C GLU A 24 15.84 -3.69 -23.11
N LEU A 25 15.96 -4.29 -21.92
CA LEU A 25 15.71 -5.72 -21.73
C LEU A 25 14.21 -6.08 -21.78
N ILE A 26 13.32 -5.12 -21.48
CA ILE A 26 11.87 -5.33 -21.43
C ILE A 26 11.19 -4.95 -22.75
N GLN A 27 11.75 -4.00 -23.52
CA GLN A 27 11.17 -3.53 -24.78
C GLN A 27 11.29 -4.49 -25.97
N SER A 28 12.11 -5.55 -25.89
CA SER A 28 12.24 -6.50 -27.01
C SER A 28 11.05 -7.45 -27.19
N GLN A 29 10.11 -7.50 -26.24
CA GLN A 29 8.92 -8.34 -26.35
C GLN A 29 7.67 -7.67 -25.78
N ARG A 30 7.01 -6.83 -26.58
CA ARG A 30 5.54 -6.85 -26.86
C ARG A 30 5.05 -5.53 -27.41
N SER A 31 4.25 -5.66 -28.46
CA SER A 31 3.38 -4.67 -29.07
C SER A 31 2.06 -4.57 -28.29
N ASP A 32 1.86 -3.48 -27.53
CA ASP A 32 0.56 -2.80 -27.36
C ASP A 32 0.70 -1.57 -26.43
N PRO A 33 -0.06 -0.48 -26.67
CA PRO A 33 0.20 0.82 -26.06
C PRO A 33 -0.49 0.95 -24.68
N LEU A 34 0.29 0.84 -23.60
CA LEU A 34 -0.16 1.12 -22.24
C LEU A 34 0.01 2.62 -21.93
N CYS A 35 -1.11 3.35 -21.85
CA CYS A 35 -1.20 4.75 -21.39
C CYS A 35 -1.90 4.73 -20.00
N LEU A 36 -1.18 4.86 -18.88
CA LEU A 36 -0.73 6.05 -18.14
C LEU A 36 -1.81 6.82 -17.34
N CYS A 37 -1.69 6.70 -16.00
CA CYS A 37 -1.96 7.64 -14.89
C CYS A 37 -3.25 7.56 -13.99
N PHE A 38 -3.00 7.71 -12.66
CA PHE A 38 -3.79 8.32 -11.53
C PHE A 38 -4.52 7.44 -10.45
N ASP A 39 -3.94 7.30 -9.23
CA ASP A 39 -4.10 7.94 -7.87
C ASP A 39 -5.39 7.83 -6.94
N LEU A 40 -5.31 7.24 -5.69
CA LEU A 40 -6.39 6.90 -4.66
C LEU A 40 -6.35 7.53 -3.18
N ARG A 41 -7.48 7.90 -2.49
CA ARG A 41 -7.55 8.25 -1.00
C ARG A 41 -8.58 7.43 -0.22
N PHE A 42 -8.16 7.22 1.02
CA PHE A 42 -8.67 6.41 2.11
C PHE A 42 -9.75 7.13 2.94
N ALA A 43 -10.73 6.39 3.45
CA ALA A 43 -12.04 6.90 3.85
C ALA A 43 -12.13 7.65 5.19
N ASN A 44 -11.09 7.71 6.03
CA ASN A 44 -11.24 8.29 7.38
C ASN A 44 -10.05 9.11 7.89
N LEU A 45 -9.09 9.45 7.03
CA LEU A 45 -7.85 10.13 7.43
C LEU A 45 -7.78 11.51 6.79
N ARG A 46 -7.80 12.56 7.62
CA ARG A 46 -7.63 13.94 7.16
C ARG A 46 -6.21 14.10 6.58
N PHE A 47 -6.06 13.95 5.27
CA PHE A 47 -4.82 14.22 4.56
C PHE A 47 -4.59 15.73 4.40
N PRO A 48 -3.36 16.24 4.56
CA PRO A 48 -3.04 17.62 4.22
C PRO A 48 -3.19 17.86 2.71
N ARG A 49 -3.98 18.89 2.36
CA ARG A 49 -4.45 19.22 1.01
C ARG A 49 -3.31 19.82 0.18
N LYS A 50 -2.66 19.04 -0.70
CA LYS A 50 -1.63 19.59 -1.63
C LYS A 50 -2.20 20.07 -2.97
N SER A 51 -3.27 19.46 -3.50
CA SER A 51 -3.97 19.93 -4.70
C SER A 51 -5.38 20.42 -4.34
N GLY A 52 -5.74 21.63 -4.78
CA GLY A 52 -7.09 22.18 -4.62
C GLY A 52 -8.13 21.56 -5.56
N VAL A 53 -7.79 20.45 -6.24
CA VAL A 53 -8.58 19.84 -7.31
C VAL A 53 -9.03 18.43 -6.88
N PRO A 54 -10.31 18.07 -7.07
CA PRO A 54 -10.79 16.70 -6.87
C PRO A 54 -10.01 15.68 -7.69
N SER A 55 -9.74 14.52 -7.11
CA SER A 55 -9.00 13.42 -7.72
C SER A 55 -9.60 12.09 -7.27
N VAL A 56 -9.82 11.19 -8.23
CA VAL A 56 -10.48 9.90 -8.06
C VAL A 56 -9.60 8.83 -8.71
N ALA A 57 -9.35 7.73 -8.01
CA ALA A 57 -8.84 6.53 -8.67
C ALA A 57 -9.75 5.34 -8.58
N LYS A 58 -9.62 4.58 -9.66
CA LYS A 58 -10.26 3.33 -9.93
C LYS A 58 -9.30 2.18 -9.63
N THR A 59 -9.56 1.40 -8.59
CA THR A 59 -8.92 0.08 -8.42
C THR A 59 -9.77 -1.00 -9.08
N HIS A 60 -9.68 -1.08 -10.41
CA HIS A 60 -10.36 -2.12 -11.21
C HIS A 60 -9.39 -3.25 -11.64
N ALA A 61 -8.30 -3.47 -10.90
CA ALA A 61 -7.27 -4.45 -11.26
C ALA A 61 -7.38 -5.74 -10.43
N ARG A 62 -7.02 -6.88 -11.04
CA ARG A 62 -7.00 -8.22 -10.40
C ARG A 62 -6.03 -8.33 -9.21
N ARG A 63 -5.04 -7.44 -9.10
CA ARG A 63 -4.07 -7.33 -7.99
C ARG A 63 -3.59 -5.89 -7.88
N VAL A 64 -3.58 -5.32 -6.67
CA VAL A 64 -2.89 -4.05 -6.36
C VAL A 64 -1.78 -4.40 -5.39
N ASN A 65 -0.52 -4.34 -5.82
CA ASN A 65 0.62 -4.62 -4.94
C ASN A 65 1.74 -3.57 -5.04
N VAL A 66 1.78 -2.71 -6.07
CA VAL A 66 2.86 -1.74 -6.28
C VAL A 66 2.34 -0.56 -7.13
N PHE A 67 1.40 0.25 -6.63
CA PHE A 67 0.93 1.44 -7.40
C PHE A 67 0.57 2.65 -6.54
N THR A 68 1.18 2.75 -5.37
CA THR A 68 0.82 3.76 -4.36
C THR A 68 1.79 4.97 -4.36
N SER A 69 2.82 5.02 -5.22
CA SER A 69 3.86 6.08 -5.15
C SER A 69 3.80 7.19 -6.20
N SER A 70 3.16 7.01 -7.36
CA SER A 70 3.40 7.93 -8.48
C SER A 70 2.55 9.20 -8.48
N ALA A 71 1.69 9.44 -7.49
CA ALA A 71 0.89 10.65 -7.47
C ALA A 71 0.50 11.10 -6.05
N SER A 72 0.15 12.37 -5.93
CA SER A 72 -0.10 13.05 -4.67
C SER A 72 -1.45 12.61 -4.09
N PHE A 73 -1.43 11.72 -3.09
CA PHE A 73 -2.54 11.32 -2.19
C PHE A 73 -3.92 11.98 -2.49
N PRO A 74 -4.79 11.37 -3.29
CA PRO A 74 -5.99 11.98 -3.93
C PRO A 74 -7.37 11.55 -3.39
N LEU A 75 -8.42 12.39 -3.35
CA LEU A 75 -9.52 12.31 -2.34
C LEU A 75 -10.43 11.06 -2.30
N PHE A 76 -10.46 10.22 -3.33
CA PHE A 76 -11.35 9.05 -3.35
C PHE A 76 -10.69 7.78 -3.89
N ALA A 77 -10.76 6.69 -3.12
CA ALA A 77 -10.38 5.35 -3.52
C ALA A 77 -11.62 4.49 -3.75
N MET A 78 -11.72 3.89 -4.93
CA MET A 78 -12.83 3.00 -5.28
C MET A 78 -12.40 1.57 -5.53
N ALA A 79 -13.07 0.64 -4.87
CA ALA A 79 -12.93 -0.80 -5.10
C ALA A 79 -14.11 -1.33 -5.95
N SER A 80 -13.82 -2.18 -6.94
CA SER A 80 -14.83 -2.86 -7.77
C SER A 80 -14.47 -4.32 -7.97
N LEU A 81 -15.39 -5.26 -7.69
CA LEU A 81 -15.47 -6.74 -7.90
C LEU A 81 -14.20 -7.62 -8.05
N PHE A 82 -13.12 -7.13 -8.63
CA PHE A 82 -11.83 -7.80 -8.78
C PHE A 82 -10.66 -7.29 -7.92
N PRO A 83 -10.76 -6.33 -6.96
CA PRO A 83 -9.58 -5.85 -6.29
C PRO A 83 -9.23 -6.88 -5.22
N GLN A 84 -8.24 -7.72 -5.46
CA GLN A 84 -7.44 -8.24 -4.36
C GLN A 84 -6.59 -7.06 -3.89
N TYR A 85 -7.10 -6.38 -2.86
CA TYR A 85 -6.23 -5.61 -1.99
C TYR A 85 -5.50 -6.64 -1.14
N SER A 86 -4.35 -7.11 -1.59
CA SER A 86 -3.41 -7.62 -0.61
C SER A 86 -2.98 -6.37 0.13
N ALA A 87 -3.23 -6.29 1.43
CA ALA A 87 -2.35 -5.45 2.21
C ALA A 87 -0.95 -5.91 1.84
N VAL A 88 -0.22 -4.98 1.22
CA VAL A 88 1.11 -5.10 0.63
C VAL A 88 1.72 -6.47 0.86
N SER A 89 1.79 -7.32 -0.17
CA SER A 89 2.53 -8.59 -0.08
C SER A 89 4.06 -8.36 -0.01
N SER A 90 4.50 -7.20 0.49
CA SER A 90 5.90 -6.80 0.60
C SER A 90 6.68 -7.81 1.40
N ASN A 91 6.11 -8.35 2.49
CA ASN A 91 6.83 -9.30 3.34
C ASN A 91 7.14 -10.63 2.63
N PHE A 92 6.36 -11.00 1.59
CA PHE A 92 6.68 -12.17 0.76
C PHE A 92 7.84 -11.90 -0.21
N VAL A 93 8.11 -10.64 -0.53
CA VAL A 93 9.23 -10.18 -1.38
C VAL A 93 10.27 -9.43 -0.52
N SER A 94 10.19 -9.58 0.81
CA SER A 94 11.06 -8.94 1.80
C SER A 94 11.26 -7.43 1.65
N LEU A 95 10.15 -6.75 1.46
CA LEU A 95 10.01 -5.31 1.60
C LEU A 95 9.15 -5.02 2.84
N PHE A 96 8.77 -3.76 3.06
CA PHE A 96 7.78 -3.33 4.04
C PHE A 96 6.62 -2.62 3.31
N PRO A 97 5.49 -2.32 3.98
CA PRO A 97 4.41 -1.50 3.41
C PRO A 97 4.87 -0.07 3.14
N ASP A 98 5.46 0.15 1.97
CA ASP A 98 5.97 1.43 1.53
C ASP A 98 4.86 2.35 1.00
N VAL A 99 5.25 3.42 0.30
CA VAL A 99 4.36 4.26 -0.53
C VAL A 99 3.16 4.83 0.24
N GLY A 100 3.43 5.27 1.46
CA GLY A 100 2.47 5.82 2.41
C GLY A 100 1.83 4.78 3.33
N GLY A 101 2.22 3.50 3.23
CA GLY A 101 1.76 2.42 4.11
C GLY A 101 1.95 2.75 5.59
N GLY A 102 3.10 3.32 5.95
CA GLY A 102 3.39 3.78 7.30
C GLY A 102 2.45 4.89 7.78
N TYR A 103 1.77 5.60 6.88
CA TYR A 103 0.81 6.64 7.23
C TYR A 103 -0.58 6.07 7.38
N PHE A 104 -1.13 5.38 6.37
CA PHE A 104 -2.55 5.02 6.37
C PHE A 104 -2.85 3.75 7.18
N LEU A 105 -1.93 2.78 7.25
CA LEU A 105 -2.18 1.50 7.96
C LEU A 105 -2.37 1.70 9.47
N PRO A 106 -1.51 2.43 10.21
CA PRO A 106 -1.71 2.66 11.66
C PRO A 106 -2.98 3.41 12.02
N ARG A 107 -3.61 3.99 11.01
CA ARG A 107 -4.75 4.88 11.08
C ARG A 107 -6.06 4.16 10.74
N LEU A 108 -6.00 2.89 10.34
CA LEU A 108 -7.17 2.01 10.25
C LEU A 108 -7.69 1.67 11.66
N GLN A 109 -8.91 1.10 11.74
CA GLN A 109 -9.52 0.78 13.02
C GLN A 109 -8.68 -0.20 13.87
N GLY A 110 -8.45 0.15 15.13
CA GLY A 110 -7.72 -0.69 16.09
C GLY A 110 -6.35 -1.14 15.58
N LYS A 111 -6.07 -2.45 15.60
CA LYS A 111 -4.84 -3.05 15.07
C LYS A 111 -4.98 -3.63 13.66
N LEU A 112 -6.07 -3.32 12.95
CA LEU A 112 -6.33 -3.86 11.61
C LEU A 112 -5.16 -3.59 10.66
N GLY A 113 -4.63 -2.37 10.64
CA GLY A 113 -3.52 -2.03 9.75
C GLY A 113 -2.24 -2.80 10.05
N LEU A 114 -1.94 -3.05 11.33
CA LEU A 114 -0.76 -3.84 11.71
C LEU A 114 -0.94 -5.31 11.35
N PHE A 115 -2.13 -5.87 11.58
CA PHE A 115 -2.49 -7.22 11.14
C PHE A 115 -2.33 -7.37 9.62
N LEU A 116 -2.93 -6.45 8.86
CA LEU A 116 -2.85 -6.40 7.41
C LEU A 116 -1.40 -6.31 6.92
N ALA A 117 -0.61 -5.43 7.53
CA ALA A 117 0.79 -5.18 7.20
C ALA A 117 1.72 -6.38 7.44
N LEU A 118 1.56 -7.09 8.56
CA LEU A 118 2.43 -8.20 8.92
C LEU A 118 2.05 -9.50 8.19
N THR A 119 0.75 -9.81 8.15
CA THR A 119 0.25 -11.08 7.60
C THR A 119 0.10 -11.07 6.07
N GLY A 120 0.04 -9.89 5.45
CA GLY A 120 -0.27 -9.75 4.03
C GLY A 120 -1.70 -10.20 3.68
N PHE A 121 -2.63 -10.16 4.65
CA PHE A 121 -4.01 -10.61 4.46
C PHE A 121 -4.69 -9.85 3.31
N ARG A 122 -5.42 -10.60 2.48
CA ARG A 122 -6.04 -10.06 1.28
C ARG A 122 -7.50 -9.70 1.50
N LEU A 123 -7.80 -8.42 1.45
CA LEU A 123 -9.15 -7.88 1.35
C LEU A 123 -9.63 -7.90 -0.11
N LYS A 124 -10.93 -8.15 -0.31
CA LYS A 124 -11.53 -8.19 -1.64
C LYS A 124 -12.79 -7.36 -1.72
N GLY A 125 -12.97 -6.66 -2.85
CA GLY A 125 -14.21 -5.98 -3.17
C GLY A 125 -14.67 -5.03 -2.05
N ARG A 126 -15.87 -5.26 -1.51
CA ARG A 126 -16.47 -4.41 -0.48
C ARG A 126 -15.78 -4.53 0.90
N ASP A 127 -14.97 -5.57 1.13
CA ASP A 127 -14.14 -5.64 2.35
C ASP A 127 -13.07 -4.55 2.39
N VAL A 128 -12.62 -4.06 1.23
CA VAL A 128 -11.66 -2.93 1.14
C VAL A 128 -12.32 -1.62 1.61
N LEU A 129 -13.60 -1.43 1.28
CA LEU A 129 -14.41 -0.32 1.78
C LEU A 129 -14.61 -0.45 3.30
N ARG A 130 -15.03 -1.63 3.77
CA ARG A 130 -15.30 -1.87 5.20
C ARG A 130 -14.06 -1.75 6.09
N ALA A 131 -12.89 -2.13 5.56
CA ALA A 131 -11.62 -1.92 6.25
C ALA A 131 -11.20 -0.43 6.34
N GLY A 132 -11.87 0.48 5.62
CA GLY A 132 -11.51 1.90 5.54
C GLY A 132 -10.39 2.20 4.54
N VAL A 133 -9.96 1.19 3.77
CA VAL A 133 -8.92 1.33 2.75
C VAL A 133 -9.48 2.05 1.52
N ALA A 134 -10.68 1.68 1.07
CA ALA A 134 -11.41 2.38 0.03
C ALA A 134 -12.47 3.32 0.63
N SER A 135 -12.70 4.46 -0.02
CA SER A 135 -13.76 5.41 0.34
C SER A 135 -15.13 5.01 -0.19
N HIS A 136 -15.15 4.42 -1.38
CA HIS A 136 -16.37 4.05 -2.07
C HIS A 136 -16.27 2.66 -2.70
N PHE A 137 -17.41 2.01 -2.89
CA PHE A 137 -17.51 0.78 -3.66
C PHE A 137 -18.50 0.96 -4.80
N VAL A 138 -18.09 0.58 -6.02
CA VAL A 138 -18.95 0.63 -7.20
C VAL A 138 -18.87 -0.70 -7.95
N ASP A 139 -20.04 -1.24 -8.32
CA ASP A 139 -20.13 -2.46 -9.11
C ASP A 139 -19.34 -2.28 -10.43
N SER A 140 -18.57 -3.30 -10.81
CA SER A 140 -17.71 -3.27 -12.02
C SER A 140 -18.45 -2.81 -13.28
N GLN A 141 -19.68 -3.26 -13.46
CA GLN A 141 -20.52 -2.95 -14.63
C GLN A 141 -20.91 -1.47 -14.72
N LYS A 142 -20.87 -0.74 -13.60
CA LYS A 142 -21.25 0.69 -13.52
C LYS A 142 -20.07 1.64 -13.66
N ILE A 143 -18.83 1.11 -13.64
CA ILE A 143 -17.63 1.95 -13.64
C ILE A 143 -17.52 2.80 -14.90
N THR A 144 -17.83 2.26 -16.08
CA THR A 144 -17.78 3.02 -17.34
C THR A 144 -18.76 4.20 -17.35
N ALA A 145 -19.96 4.00 -16.77
CA ALA A 145 -20.96 5.07 -16.66
C ALA A 145 -20.51 6.15 -15.67
N LEU A 146 -19.96 5.73 -14.52
CA LEU A 146 -19.39 6.65 -13.54
C LEU A 146 -18.25 7.50 -14.12
N GLU A 147 -17.32 6.90 -14.86
CA GLU A 147 -16.23 7.63 -15.51
C GLU A 147 -16.77 8.71 -16.45
N LYS A 148 -17.79 8.37 -17.25
CA LYS A 148 -18.46 9.32 -18.14
C LYS A 148 -19.08 10.47 -17.35
N ASP A 149 -19.74 10.19 -16.24
CA ASP A 149 -20.39 11.22 -15.43
C ASP A 149 -19.36 12.14 -14.75
N LEU A 150 -18.26 11.59 -14.24
CA LEU A 150 -17.16 12.37 -13.66
C LEU A 150 -16.49 13.28 -14.69
N VAL A 151 -16.23 12.80 -15.91
CA VAL A 151 -15.62 13.59 -17.00
C VAL A 151 -16.54 14.72 -17.47
N ASN A 152 -17.86 14.54 -17.38
CA ASN A 152 -18.82 15.55 -17.82
C ASN A 152 -19.05 16.69 -16.79
N LEU A 153 -18.50 16.58 -15.58
CA LEU A 153 -18.57 17.64 -14.59
C LEU A 153 -17.77 18.88 -15.06
N LYS A 154 -18.38 20.05 -14.99
CA LYS A 154 -17.75 21.33 -15.37
C LYS A 154 -17.27 22.07 -14.13
N SER A 155 -15.96 22.22 -14.00
CA SER A 155 -15.32 22.86 -12.83
C SER A 155 -15.84 22.33 -11.49
N PRO A 156 -15.83 21.00 -11.26
CA PRO A 156 -16.47 20.41 -10.09
C PRO A 156 -15.78 20.83 -8.79
N SER A 157 -16.61 21.08 -7.78
CA SER A 157 -16.19 21.09 -6.39
C SER A 157 -15.95 19.65 -5.89
N PHE A 158 -15.41 19.52 -4.68
CA PHE A 158 -15.29 18.20 -4.03
C PHE A 158 -16.65 17.58 -3.72
N GLU A 159 -17.66 18.40 -3.40
CA GLU A 159 -19.02 17.95 -3.10
C GLU A 159 -19.70 17.37 -4.34
N ASP A 160 -19.48 17.98 -5.51
CA ASP A 160 -20.01 17.47 -6.79
C ASP A 160 -19.48 16.06 -7.10
N VAL A 161 -18.16 15.87 -6.96
CA VAL A 161 -17.53 14.56 -7.17
C VAL A 161 -18.02 13.55 -6.14
N THR A 162 -18.13 13.94 -4.87
CA THR A 162 -18.62 13.07 -3.80
C THR A 162 -20.05 12.62 -4.08
N GLY A 163 -20.94 13.54 -4.46
CA GLY A 163 -22.34 13.21 -4.76
C GLY A 163 -22.49 12.21 -5.92
N VAL A 164 -21.64 12.33 -6.96
CA VAL A 164 -21.61 11.34 -8.05
C VAL A 164 -21.17 9.97 -7.51
N LEU A 165 -20.09 9.90 -6.74
CA LEU A 165 -19.58 8.63 -6.20
C LEU A 165 -20.60 7.96 -5.25
N GLU A 166 -21.23 8.72 -4.36
CA GLU A 166 -22.25 8.24 -3.43
C GLU A 166 -23.50 7.70 -4.15
N SER A 167 -23.92 8.36 -5.24
CA SER A 167 -25.02 7.89 -6.07
C SER A 167 -24.72 6.50 -6.66
N TYR A 168 -23.54 6.32 -7.25
CA TYR A 168 -23.12 5.04 -7.81
C TYR A 168 -22.90 3.96 -6.75
N GLN A 169 -22.41 4.33 -5.57
CA GLN A 169 -22.27 3.41 -4.43
C GLN A 169 -23.64 2.92 -3.94
N THR A 170 -24.63 3.81 -3.82
CA THR A 170 -25.98 3.47 -3.38
C THR A 170 -26.66 2.50 -4.33
N GLN A 171 -26.43 2.69 -5.64
CA GLN A 171 -26.90 1.80 -6.68
C GLN A 171 -26.16 0.46 -6.70
N SER A 172 -25.00 0.33 -6.07
CA SER A 172 -24.16 -0.87 -6.13
C SER A 172 -24.59 -1.95 -5.14
N SER A 173 -24.92 -3.13 -5.65
CA SER A 173 -25.57 -4.20 -4.86
C SER A 173 -24.65 -5.36 -4.49
N VAL A 174 -23.51 -5.50 -5.16
CA VAL A 174 -22.62 -6.66 -4.94
C VAL A 174 -22.07 -6.66 -3.52
N ASP A 175 -22.23 -7.79 -2.82
CA ASP A 175 -21.81 -8.01 -1.43
C ASP A 175 -22.31 -6.96 -0.43
N LYS A 176 -23.39 -6.21 -0.74
CA LYS A 176 -23.88 -5.09 0.08
C LYS A 176 -24.19 -5.51 1.51
N ASP A 177 -24.90 -6.62 1.67
CA ASP A 177 -25.35 -7.13 2.98
C ASP A 177 -24.41 -8.17 3.60
N LYS A 178 -23.34 -8.55 2.88
CA LYS A 178 -22.32 -9.47 3.40
C LYS A 178 -21.56 -8.78 4.54
N PRO A 179 -21.31 -9.38 5.71
CA PRO A 179 -20.50 -8.75 6.74
C PRO A 179 -19.04 -8.56 6.29
N PHE A 180 -18.30 -7.70 7.00
CA PHE A 180 -16.85 -7.59 6.79
C PHE A 180 -16.19 -8.94 7.11
N ILE A 181 -15.30 -9.41 6.24
CA ILE A 181 -14.65 -10.72 6.38
C ILE A 181 -13.87 -10.90 7.70
N LEU A 182 -13.40 -9.80 8.31
CA LEU A 182 -12.68 -9.83 9.58
C LEU A 182 -13.53 -9.39 10.77
N GLU A 183 -14.83 -9.10 10.60
CA GLU A 183 -15.69 -8.55 11.66
C GLU A 183 -15.61 -9.36 12.95
N GLN A 184 -15.87 -10.66 12.87
CA GLN A 184 -15.83 -11.59 14.01
C GLN A 184 -14.42 -11.78 14.62
N HIS A 185 -13.37 -11.34 13.91
CA HIS A 185 -11.98 -11.45 14.35
C HIS A 185 -11.41 -10.12 14.81
N MET A 186 -12.14 -9.01 14.73
CA MET A 186 -11.62 -7.68 15.07
C MET A 186 -11.17 -7.59 16.53
N ASP A 187 -11.92 -8.16 17.47
CA ASP A 187 -11.54 -8.18 18.90
C ASP A 187 -10.27 -9.00 19.12
N ALA A 188 -10.16 -10.15 18.46
CA ALA A 188 -8.96 -10.98 18.50
C ALA A 188 -7.76 -10.27 17.85
N ILE A 189 -7.93 -9.62 16.69
CA ILE A 189 -6.89 -8.83 16.04
C ILE A 189 -6.41 -7.73 16.97
N ASN A 190 -7.32 -6.96 17.56
CA ASN A 190 -6.98 -5.87 18.47
C ASN A 190 -6.19 -6.38 19.68
N ARG A 191 -6.64 -7.48 20.31
CA ARG A 191 -5.96 -8.05 21.48
C ARG A 191 -4.61 -8.69 21.13
N LEU A 192 -4.54 -9.50 20.08
CA LEU A 192 -3.37 -10.32 19.76
C LEU A 192 -2.23 -9.49 19.14
N PHE A 193 -2.57 -8.43 18.40
CA PHE A 193 -1.59 -7.50 17.81
C PHE A 193 -1.29 -6.29 18.72
N GLU A 194 -1.79 -6.27 19.96
CA GLU A 194 -1.39 -5.32 21.00
C GLU A 194 -0.16 -5.87 21.75
N ALA A 195 1.03 -5.61 21.20
CA ALA A 195 2.29 -5.97 21.84
C ALA A 195 3.39 -4.94 21.54
N ASP A 196 4.47 -4.99 22.31
CA ASP A 196 5.60 -4.07 22.17
C ASP A 196 6.67 -4.50 21.17
N SER A 197 6.59 -5.72 20.66
CA SER A 197 7.49 -6.28 19.67
C SER A 197 6.76 -7.27 18.75
N VAL A 198 7.40 -7.68 17.65
CA VAL A 198 6.87 -8.74 16.78
C VAL A 198 6.86 -10.08 17.50
N GLU A 199 7.89 -10.34 18.30
CA GLU A 199 8.00 -11.51 19.18
C GLU A 199 6.79 -11.60 20.11
N GLY A 200 6.41 -10.49 20.76
CA GLY A 200 5.22 -10.47 21.62
C GLY A 200 3.91 -10.72 20.87
N ILE A 201 3.80 -10.31 19.61
CA ILE A 201 2.63 -10.66 18.77
C ILE A 201 2.59 -12.17 18.50
N ILE A 202 3.74 -12.77 18.19
CA ILE A 202 3.83 -14.22 17.96
C ILE A 202 3.48 -14.98 19.24
N ASP A 203 4.03 -14.58 20.39
CA ASP A 203 3.72 -15.19 21.69
C ASP A 203 2.21 -15.11 21.99
N ASN A 204 1.58 -13.96 21.76
CA ASN A 204 0.14 -13.79 21.92
C ASN A 204 -0.66 -14.75 21.04
N LEU A 205 -0.26 -14.90 19.76
CA LEU A 205 -0.92 -15.78 18.80
C LEU A 205 -0.78 -17.26 19.19
N GLU A 206 0.41 -17.67 19.64
CA GLU A 206 0.68 -19.06 20.05
C GLU A 206 -0.08 -19.42 21.33
N GLN A 207 -0.13 -18.51 22.32
CA GLN A 207 -0.85 -18.72 23.58
C GLN A 207 -2.37 -18.75 23.42
N ASP A 208 -2.94 -17.96 22.51
CA ASP A 208 -4.38 -17.93 22.25
C ASP A 208 -4.91 -19.28 21.74
N GLY A 209 -4.14 -19.94 20.88
CA GLY A 209 -4.43 -21.30 20.42
C GLY A 209 -5.69 -21.46 19.56
N SER A 210 -6.43 -20.39 19.26
CA SER A 210 -7.57 -20.45 18.34
C SER A 210 -7.13 -20.77 16.91
N SER A 211 -8.04 -21.34 16.11
CA SER A 211 -7.76 -21.65 14.70
C SER A 211 -7.38 -20.40 13.88
N PHE A 212 -7.93 -19.24 14.23
CA PHE A 212 -7.55 -17.96 13.63
C PHE A 212 -6.11 -17.60 13.99
N ALA A 213 -5.76 -17.64 15.28
CA ALA A 213 -4.44 -17.27 15.78
C ALA A 213 -3.33 -18.19 15.26
N GLN A 214 -3.54 -19.52 15.32
CA GLN A 214 -2.61 -20.52 14.79
C GLN A 214 -2.32 -20.29 13.30
N LYS A 215 -3.34 -19.98 12.50
CA LYS A 215 -3.17 -19.67 11.08
C LYS A 215 -2.35 -18.40 10.85
N GLN A 216 -2.50 -17.39 11.71
CA GLN A 216 -1.69 -16.17 11.59
C GLN A 216 -0.25 -16.44 12.02
N ALA A 217 -0.02 -17.18 13.10
CA ALA A 217 1.32 -17.59 13.52
C ALA A 217 2.05 -18.37 12.41
N GLU A 218 1.38 -19.34 11.78
CA GLU A 218 1.92 -20.09 10.63
C GLU A 218 2.20 -19.20 9.41
N THR A 219 1.42 -18.12 9.26
CA THR A 219 1.65 -17.14 8.18
C THR A 219 2.88 -16.30 8.48
N LEU A 220 3.02 -15.79 9.71
CA LEU A 220 4.14 -14.95 10.14
C LEU A 220 5.47 -15.71 10.16
N SER A 221 5.47 -17.00 10.49
CA SER A 221 6.69 -17.83 10.50
C SER A 221 7.34 -18.01 9.13
N LYS A 222 6.61 -17.71 8.05
CA LYS A 222 7.10 -17.79 6.65
C LYS A 222 7.62 -16.44 6.13
N MET A 223 7.38 -15.35 6.85
CA MET A 223 7.76 -13.99 6.44
C MET A 223 9.22 -13.69 6.79
N SER A 224 9.86 -12.76 6.08
CA SER A 224 11.19 -12.28 6.47
C SER A 224 11.14 -11.64 7.86
N PRO A 225 11.98 -12.10 8.82
CA PRO A 225 12.09 -11.49 10.14
C PRO A 225 12.44 -10.00 10.06
N THR A 226 13.34 -9.64 9.14
CA THR A 226 13.73 -8.25 8.87
C THR A 226 12.53 -7.41 8.47
N SER A 227 11.77 -7.87 7.46
CA SER A 227 10.57 -7.16 6.99
C SER A 227 9.52 -6.98 8.07
N MET A 228 9.29 -8.01 8.91
CA MET A 228 8.34 -7.91 10.01
C MET A 228 8.75 -6.83 11.02
N LYS A 229 10.02 -6.79 11.45
CA LYS A 229 10.50 -5.78 12.40
C LYS A 229 10.52 -4.37 11.81
N LEU A 230 10.94 -4.21 10.55
CA LEU A 230 10.88 -2.92 9.85
C LEU A 230 9.43 -2.41 9.77
N THR A 231 8.51 -3.27 9.35
CA THR A 231 7.08 -2.96 9.24
C THR A 231 6.49 -2.55 10.59
N PHE A 232 6.76 -3.32 11.65
CA PHE A 232 6.28 -3.02 12.99
C PHE A 232 6.76 -1.64 13.49
N ARG A 233 8.06 -1.36 13.36
CA ARG A 233 8.66 -0.08 13.76
C ARG A 233 8.16 1.09 12.90
N GLN A 234 8.04 0.89 11.59
CA GLN A 234 7.53 1.89 10.65
C GLN A 234 6.09 2.29 10.98
N LEU A 235 5.21 1.33 11.24
CA LEU A 235 3.80 1.61 11.56
C LEU A 235 3.65 2.31 12.92
N ARG A 236 4.45 1.92 13.93
CA ARG A 236 4.45 2.64 15.22
C ARG A 236 4.92 4.08 15.07
N ALA A 237 6.00 4.32 14.33
CA ALA A 237 6.51 5.66 14.09
C ALA A 237 5.54 6.51 13.24
N GLY A 238 5.03 5.92 12.15
CA GLY A 238 4.18 6.59 11.17
C GLY A 238 2.79 6.99 11.69
N ALA A 239 2.32 6.38 12.78
CA ALA A 239 1.07 6.75 13.46
C ALA A 239 1.03 8.24 13.86
N GLY A 240 2.16 8.80 14.30
CA GLY A 240 2.29 10.20 14.72
C GLY A 240 2.83 11.15 13.66
N MET A 241 3.29 10.64 12.51
CA MET A 241 4.00 11.44 11.50
C MET A 241 3.06 12.07 10.48
N SER A 242 3.51 13.17 9.87
CA SER A 242 2.91 13.65 8.63
C SER A 242 3.22 12.69 7.49
N LEU A 243 2.39 12.73 6.47
CA LEU A 243 2.59 11.91 5.28
C LEU A 243 3.91 12.18 4.55
N LYS A 244 4.34 13.44 4.53
CA LYS A 244 5.64 13.83 3.98
C LYS A 244 6.76 13.15 4.74
N ASP A 245 6.70 13.17 6.08
CA ASP A 245 7.73 12.56 6.93
C ASP A 245 7.73 11.04 6.82
N VAL A 246 6.55 10.42 6.67
CA VAL A 246 6.42 8.99 6.38
C VAL A 246 7.12 8.64 5.06
N LEU A 247 6.88 9.39 3.98
CA LEU A 247 7.54 9.11 2.70
C LEU A 247 9.07 9.27 2.77
N VAL A 248 9.56 10.22 3.56
CA VAL A 248 11.01 10.37 3.81
C VAL A 248 11.55 9.16 4.59
N MET A 249 10.85 8.73 5.64
CA MET A 249 11.20 7.51 6.39
C MET A 249 11.21 6.29 5.47
N GLU A 250 10.15 6.06 4.71
CA GLU A 250 10.02 4.93 3.78
C GLU A 250 11.11 4.95 2.71
N TYR A 251 11.49 6.12 2.19
CA TYR A 251 12.61 6.21 1.26
C TYR A 251 13.91 5.65 1.85
N ARG A 252 14.24 5.99 3.11
CA ARG A 252 15.41 5.47 3.82
C ARG A 252 15.34 3.96 4.00
N LEU A 253 14.17 3.47 4.41
CA LEU A 253 13.92 2.03 4.56
C LEU A 253 14.10 1.29 3.23
N THR A 254 13.60 1.84 2.12
CA THR A 254 13.79 1.25 0.79
C THR A 254 15.27 1.16 0.43
N GLN A 255 16.06 2.23 0.65
CA GLN A 255 17.51 2.18 0.40
C GLN A 255 18.21 1.12 1.27
N SER A 256 17.74 0.91 2.49
CA SER A 256 18.27 -0.14 3.39
C SER A 256 17.89 -1.54 2.92
N CYS A 257 16.64 -1.77 2.50
CA CYS A 257 16.22 -3.04 1.91
C CYS A 257 17.01 -3.39 0.65
N MET A 258 17.34 -2.40 -0.20
CA MET A 258 18.16 -2.63 -1.40
C MET A 258 19.62 -3.01 -1.08
N ARG A 259 20.11 -2.66 0.12
CA ARG A 259 21.43 -3.10 0.60
C ARG A 259 21.40 -4.50 1.24
N GLY A 260 20.22 -4.94 1.69
CA GLY A 260 20.00 -6.24 2.31
C GLY A 260 19.86 -7.39 1.30
N GLN A 261 19.97 -8.62 1.79
CA GLN A 261 19.86 -9.83 0.97
C GLN A 261 18.40 -10.29 0.79
N ASP A 262 17.58 -10.11 1.83
CA ASP A 262 16.21 -10.64 1.87
C ASP A 262 15.36 -10.16 0.68
N PHE A 263 15.51 -8.91 0.23
CA PHE A 263 14.77 -8.40 -0.93
C PHE A 263 15.03 -9.23 -2.20
N TYR A 264 16.30 -9.46 -2.51
CA TYR A 264 16.68 -10.26 -3.68
C TYR A 264 16.22 -11.70 -3.55
N GLU A 265 16.32 -12.27 -2.35
CA GLU A 265 15.84 -13.63 -2.07
C GLU A 265 14.30 -13.75 -2.20
N GLY A 266 13.57 -12.76 -1.71
CA GLY A 266 12.12 -12.71 -1.84
C GLY A 266 11.68 -12.59 -3.30
N VAL A 267 12.38 -11.75 -4.08
CA VAL A 267 12.17 -11.64 -5.54
C VAL A 267 12.46 -12.99 -6.21
N ARG A 268 13.57 -13.65 -5.85
CA ARG A 268 13.92 -14.96 -6.38
C ARG A 268 12.80 -15.98 -6.11
N ALA A 269 12.45 -16.17 -4.84
CA ALA A 269 11.49 -17.19 -4.40
C ALA A 269 10.07 -16.98 -4.96
N VAL A 270 9.63 -15.73 -5.13
CA VAL A 270 8.24 -15.43 -5.55
C VAL A 270 8.10 -15.18 -7.05
N LEU A 271 9.07 -14.55 -7.69
CA LEU A 271 8.94 -14.06 -9.07
C LEU A 271 9.82 -14.79 -10.08
N ILE A 272 11.05 -15.16 -9.68
CA ILE A 272 12.02 -15.80 -10.58
C ILE A 272 11.80 -17.31 -10.57
N ASP A 273 12.13 -17.96 -9.46
CA ASP A 273 12.10 -19.42 -9.32
C ASP A 273 10.70 -19.92 -8.97
N LYS A 274 9.89 -19.08 -8.30
CA LYS A 274 8.50 -19.39 -7.89
C LYS A 274 8.40 -20.65 -7.03
N ASP A 275 9.43 -20.94 -6.25
CA ASP A 275 9.49 -22.06 -5.32
C ASP A 275 8.73 -21.79 -4.01
N HIS A 276 8.41 -20.52 -3.74
CA HIS A 276 7.80 -20.05 -2.49
C HIS A 276 8.55 -20.53 -1.24
N SER A 277 9.86 -20.76 -1.35
CA SER A 277 10.73 -21.32 -0.31
C SER A 277 11.95 -20.44 -0.07
N PRO A 278 11.74 -19.20 0.40
CA PRO A 278 12.84 -18.25 0.63
C PRO A 278 13.72 -18.65 1.81
N VAL A 279 15.02 -18.38 1.71
CA VAL A 279 16.00 -18.58 2.78
C VAL A 279 16.41 -17.21 3.34
N TRP A 280 15.69 -16.77 4.37
CA TRP A 280 15.91 -15.45 4.98
C TRP A 280 17.23 -15.35 5.75
N SER A 281 17.85 -14.17 5.70
CA SER A 281 19.06 -13.83 6.43
C SER A 281 18.93 -12.45 7.10
N PRO A 282 18.75 -12.38 8.43
CA PRO A 282 18.68 -13.51 9.38
C PRO A 282 17.39 -14.34 9.24
N SER A 283 17.47 -15.60 9.66
CA SER A 283 16.35 -16.55 9.60
C SER A 283 15.41 -16.49 10.82
N THR A 284 15.78 -15.77 11.88
CA THR A 284 14.96 -15.60 13.09
C THR A 284 14.82 -14.12 13.47
N LEU A 285 13.81 -13.82 14.29
CA LEU A 285 13.57 -12.46 14.78
C LEU A 285 14.71 -11.94 15.67
N GLU A 286 15.28 -12.80 16.51
CA GLU A 286 16.37 -12.47 17.42
C GLU A 286 17.65 -12.10 16.66
N GLY A 287 17.85 -12.68 15.46
CA GLY A 287 18.96 -12.31 14.58
C GLY A 287 18.85 -10.89 14.01
N VAL A 288 17.64 -10.30 13.99
CA VAL A 288 17.43 -8.91 13.60
C VAL A 288 17.68 -8.01 14.80
N THR A 289 18.89 -7.47 14.89
CA THR A 289 19.33 -6.62 16.00
C THR A 289 18.72 -5.22 15.95
N GLU A 290 18.53 -4.59 17.12
CA GLU A 290 18.10 -3.19 17.19
C GLU A 290 19.07 -2.23 16.50
N ALA A 291 20.38 -2.50 16.58
CA ALA A 291 21.39 -1.69 15.88
C ALA A 291 21.23 -1.72 14.36
N TYR A 292 20.86 -2.87 13.79
CA TYR A 292 20.54 -2.99 12.37
C TYR A 292 19.27 -2.22 12.02
N LEU A 293 18.23 -2.32 12.85
CA LEU A 293 17.01 -1.52 12.66
C LEU A 293 17.32 -0.03 12.75
N ASP A 294 18.12 0.42 13.71
CA ASP A 294 18.52 1.82 13.84
C ASP A 294 19.24 2.33 12.59
N ASP A 295 20.16 1.55 12.01
CA ASP A 295 20.82 1.93 10.75
C ASP A 295 19.82 2.05 9.59
N CYS A 296 18.81 1.16 9.53
CA CYS A 296 17.80 1.20 8.48
C CYS A 296 16.99 2.51 8.47
N PHE A 297 16.71 3.06 9.66
CA PHE A 297 15.93 4.29 9.85
C PHE A 297 16.78 5.57 9.85
N ARG A 298 18.11 5.44 9.82
CA ARG A 298 19.03 6.57 9.92
C ARG A 298 18.86 7.55 8.73
N PRO A 299 18.95 8.88 8.96
CA PRO A 299 18.95 9.85 7.87
C PRO A 299 20.07 9.61 6.86
N LEU A 300 19.77 9.80 5.57
CA LEU A 300 20.76 9.68 4.49
C LEU A 300 21.49 11.01 4.19
N GLY A 301 21.36 11.99 5.08
CA GLY A 301 21.99 13.31 4.93
C GLY A 301 21.46 14.03 3.70
N GLU A 302 22.36 14.46 2.82
CA GLU A 302 21.97 15.19 1.60
C GLU A 302 21.15 14.35 0.61
N GLN A 303 21.26 13.02 0.70
CA GLN A 303 20.57 12.05 -0.16
C GLN A 303 19.14 11.73 0.29
N ASP A 304 18.67 12.29 1.41
CA ASP A 304 17.29 12.10 1.83
C ASP A 304 16.30 12.66 0.80
N LEU A 305 15.13 12.02 0.72
CA LEU A 305 14.02 12.50 -0.09
C LEU A 305 13.58 13.90 0.34
N ARG A 306 13.41 14.81 -0.62
CA ARG A 306 12.92 16.19 -0.40
C ARG A 306 11.60 16.39 -1.15
N LEU A 307 10.54 16.81 -0.44
CA LEU A 307 9.14 16.90 -0.91
C LEU A 307 8.46 18.23 -0.62
#